data_AF-A0A7J6HZV7-F1
#
_entry.id   AF-A0A7J6HZV7-F1
#
_cell.length_a   1.000
_cell.length_b   1.000
_cell.length_c   1.000
_cell.angle_alpha   90.00
_cell.angle_beta   90.00
_cell.angle_gamma   90.00
#
_symmetry.space_group_name_H-M   'P 1'
#
loop_
_entity.id
_entity.type
_entity.pdbx_description
1 polymer ?
#
loop_
_entity_poly.entity_id
_entity_poly.type
_entity_poly.pdbx_seq_one_letter_code
_entity_poly.pdbx_strand_id
1 'polypeptide(L)'
;MKIAPTLMHKLILILQSHSLSGWFFAPSFGVAAIFRFILFFQGFHSWTLNPFHMMGVAKVLGAALLCAIHGATVENTLFEDGDGANTFRAFNPTQAEETY
;
A
#
# COMPACT_ATOMS: atom_id res chain seq x y z
N MET A 1 -2.49 -10.90 8.36
CA MET A 1 -2.14 -9.75 7.48
C MET A 1 -2.80 -9.75 6.08
N LYS A 2 -3.44 -10.84 5.60
CA LYS A 2 -4.07 -10.90 4.24
C LYS A 2 -5.46 -10.25 4.11
N ILE A 3 -6.01 -9.70 5.20
CA ILE A 3 -7.43 -9.30 5.28
C ILE A 3 -7.67 -7.96 4.55
N ALA A 4 -6.75 -6.99 4.66
CA ALA A 4 -6.92 -5.65 4.08
C ALA A 4 -7.06 -5.64 2.53
N PRO A 5 -6.19 -6.29 1.74
CA PRO A 5 -6.34 -6.29 0.28
C PRO A 5 -7.58 -7.05 -0.17
N THR A 6 -7.89 -8.17 0.50
CA THR A 6 -9.07 -8.99 0.21
C THR A 6 -10.37 -8.23 0.51
N LEU A 7 -10.40 -7.47 1.61
CA LEU A 7 -11.54 -6.67 2.03
C LEU A 7 -11.75 -5.48 1.08
N MET A 8 -10.69 -4.76 0.70
CA MET A 8 -10.79 -3.63 -0.24
C MET A 8 -11.29 -4.09 -1.62
N HIS A 9 -10.76 -5.20 -2.13
CA HIS A 9 -11.19 -5.76 -3.41
C HIS A 9 -12.66 -6.18 -3.41
N LYS A 10 -13.10 -6.87 -2.34
CA LYS A 10 -14.50 -7.27 -2.18
C LYS A 10 -15.43 -6.07 -1.98
N LEU A 11 -15.02 -5.07 -1.20
CA LEU A 11 -15.81 -3.88 -0.90
C LEU A 11 -16.08 -3.05 -2.16
N ILE A 12 -15.04 -2.84 -2.98
CA ILE A 12 -15.15 -2.07 -4.23
C ILE A 12 -16.04 -2.81 -5.23
N LEU A 13 -15.86 -4.13 -5.41
CA LEU A 13 -16.64 -4.86 -6.40
C LEU A 13 -18.11 -5.08 -5.99
N ILE A 14 -18.37 -5.36 -4.72
CA ILE A 14 -19.71 -5.74 -4.25
C ILE A 14 -20.59 -4.52 -3.98
N LEU A 15 -20.06 -3.46 -3.35
CA LEU A 15 -20.90 -2.28 -3.06
C LEU A 15 -21.24 -1.49 -4.32
N GLN A 16 -20.32 -1.36 -5.27
CA GLN A 16 -20.56 -0.60 -6.52
C GLN A 16 -21.55 -1.29 -7.45
N SER A 17 -21.61 -2.64 -7.44
CA SER A 17 -22.50 -3.41 -8.33
C SER A 17 -23.92 -3.57 -7.81
N HIS A 18 -24.11 -3.53 -6.48
CA HIS A 18 -25.42 -3.73 -5.85
C HIS A 18 -26.13 -2.41 -5.51
N SER A 19 -25.38 -1.32 -5.26
CA SER A 19 -25.96 0.00 -4.94
C SER A 19 -26.18 0.92 -6.15
N LEU A 20 -25.57 0.61 -7.30
CA LEU A 20 -25.79 1.26 -8.59
C LEU A 20 -26.38 0.22 -9.56
N SER A 21 -26.96 0.66 -10.68
CA SER A 21 -27.74 -0.16 -11.61
C SER A 21 -26.92 -1.22 -12.38
N GLY A 22 -26.29 -2.17 -11.66
CA GLY A 22 -25.50 -3.27 -12.19
C GLY A 22 -23.98 -2.99 -12.32
N TRP A 23 -23.27 -3.94 -12.92
CA TRP A 23 -21.80 -3.97 -13.02
C TRP A 23 -21.18 -2.87 -13.90
N PHE A 24 -21.99 -2.12 -14.66
CA PHE A 24 -21.51 -1.09 -15.57
C PHE A 24 -20.72 0.03 -14.87
N PHE A 25 -21.07 0.35 -13.62
CA PHE A 25 -20.40 1.38 -12.83
C PHE A 25 -19.24 0.85 -11.98
N ALA A 26 -19.03 -0.46 -11.94
CA ALA A 26 -17.86 -1.03 -11.29
C ALA A 26 -16.58 -0.62 -12.06
N PRO A 27 -15.43 -0.47 -11.37
CA PRO A 27 -14.17 -0.23 -12.06
C PRO A 27 -13.89 -1.34 -13.07
N SER A 28 -13.66 -0.98 -14.34
CA SER A 28 -13.24 -1.95 -15.34
C SER A 28 -11.74 -2.24 -15.21
N PHE A 29 -11.32 -3.42 -15.64
CA PHE A 29 -9.91 -3.81 -15.64
C PHE A 29 -9.15 -3.07 -16.74
N GLY A 30 -8.36 -2.08 -16.37
CA GLY A 30 -7.49 -1.34 -17.29
C GLY A 30 -7.02 -0.02 -16.69
N VAL A 31 -5.80 0.41 -17.02
CA VAL A 31 -5.18 1.61 -16.44
C VAL A 31 -6.05 2.86 -16.64
N ALA A 32 -6.44 3.14 -17.89
CA ALA A 32 -7.33 4.28 -18.20
C ALA A 32 -8.72 4.14 -17.58
N ALA A 33 -9.24 2.92 -17.45
CA ALA A 33 -10.54 2.66 -16.82
C ALA A 33 -10.52 2.96 -15.31
N ILE A 34 -9.42 2.66 -14.62
CA ILE A 34 -9.24 3.03 -13.21
C ILE A 34 -9.14 4.55 -13.05
N PHE A 35 -8.40 5.26 -13.91
CA PHE A 35 -8.36 6.72 -13.87
C PHE A 35 -9.75 7.33 -14.09
N ARG A 36 -10.51 6.83 -15.08
CA ARG A 36 -11.90 7.23 -15.29
C ARG A 36 -12.75 7.00 -14.05
N PHE A 37 -12.60 5.85 -13.38
CA PHE A 37 -13.34 5.54 -12.17
C PHE A 37 -13.02 6.49 -11.02
N ILE A 38 -11.74 6.84 -10.80
CA ILE A 38 -11.33 7.82 -9.78
C ILE A 38 -11.97 9.19 -10.04
N LEU A 39 -11.95 9.66 -11.28
CA LEU A 39 -12.55 10.94 -11.68
C LEU A 39 -14.08 10.92 -11.54
N PHE A 40 -14.73 9.81 -11.92
CA PHE A 40 -16.16 9.60 -11.70
C PHE A 40 -16.50 9.66 -10.20
N PHE A 41 -15.74 8.97 -9.36
CA PHE A 41 -15.98 8.97 -7.92
C PHE A 41 -15.77 10.36 -7.30
N GLN A 42 -14.78 11.10 -7.78
CA GLN A 42 -14.59 12.47 -7.34
C GLN A 42 -15.74 13.39 -7.80
N GLY A 43 -16.13 13.33 -9.08
CA GLY A 43 -17.14 14.21 -9.65
C GLY A 43 -18.56 13.98 -9.13
N PHE A 44 -18.90 12.73 -8.80
CA PHE A 44 -20.26 12.37 -8.34
C PHE A 44 -20.38 12.14 -6.83
N HIS A 45 -19.27 11.90 -6.12
CA HIS A 45 -19.29 11.62 -4.68
C HIS A 45 -18.39 12.53 -3.83
N SER A 46 -17.70 13.51 -4.44
CA SER A 46 -16.78 14.41 -3.74
C SER A 46 -15.80 13.66 -2.83
N TRP A 47 -15.29 12.53 -3.33
CA TRP A 47 -14.66 11.49 -2.51
C TRP A 47 -13.44 11.98 -1.71
N THR A 48 -12.68 12.93 -2.22
CA THR A 48 -11.56 13.54 -1.48
C THR A 48 -11.97 14.19 -0.16
N LEU A 49 -13.22 14.63 -0.02
CA LEU A 49 -13.76 15.23 1.21
C LEU A 49 -14.25 14.18 2.23
N ASN A 50 -14.27 12.90 1.87
CA ASN A 50 -14.72 11.85 2.77
C ASN A 50 -13.66 11.53 3.85
N PRO A 51 -13.99 11.59 5.16
CA PRO A 51 -13.02 11.33 6.22
C PRO A 51 -12.47 9.89 6.23
N PHE A 52 -13.25 8.90 5.76
CA PHE A 52 -12.76 7.52 5.59
C PHE A 52 -11.75 7.41 4.45
N HIS A 53 -11.92 8.18 3.37
CA HIS A 53 -10.92 8.26 2.31
C HIS A 53 -9.63 8.89 2.83
N MET A 54 -9.73 10.03 3.53
CA MET A 54 -8.57 10.69 4.15
C MET A 54 -7.82 9.76 5.11
N MET A 55 -8.54 8.99 5.94
CA MET A 55 -7.94 7.98 6.81
C MET A 55 -7.24 6.86 6.01
N GLY A 56 -7.84 6.43 4.89
CA GLY A 56 -7.22 5.46 3.98
C GLY A 56 -5.92 5.97 3.38
N VAL A 57 -5.91 7.21 2.88
CA VAL A 57 -4.72 7.88 2.34
C VAL A 57 -3.64 8.00 3.41
N ALA A 58 -3.99 8.46 4.62
CA ALA A 58 -3.04 8.58 5.73
C ALA A 58 -2.41 7.22 6.10
N LYS A 59 -3.19 6.13 6.06
CA LYS A 59 -2.66 4.78 6.31
C LYS A 59 -1.70 4.32 5.21
N VAL A 60 -2.02 4.52 3.94
CA VAL A 60 -1.16 4.11 2.83
C VAL A 60 0.14 4.91 2.83
N LEU A 61 0.05 6.24 2.93
CA LEU A 61 1.22 7.10 2.98
C LEU A 61 2.03 6.89 4.26
N GLY A 62 1.38 6.73 5.41
CA GLY A 62 2.04 6.42 6.68
C GLY A 62 2.78 5.08 6.67
N ALA A 63 2.18 4.03 6.09
CA ALA A 63 2.86 2.74 5.93
C ALA A 63 4.06 2.83 4.98
N ALA A 64 3.94 3.55 3.87
CA ALA A 64 5.05 3.80 2.95
C ALA A 64 6.19 4.58 3.63
N LEU A 65 5.84 5.60 4.43
CA LEU A 65 6.80 6.39 5.20
C LEU A 65 7.53 5.54 6.25
N LEU A 66 6.78 4.75 7.03
CA LEU A 66 7.38 3.84 8.02
C LEU A 66 8.24 2.77 7.36
N CYS A 67 7.83 2.24 6.21
CA CYS A 67 8.63 1.30 5.43
C CYS A 67 9.96 1.91 4.98
N ALA A 68 9.93 3.14 4.45
CA ALA A 68 11.12 3.86 4.01
C ALA A 68 12.06 4.20 5.18
N ILE A 69 11.52 4.76 6.27
CA ILE A 69 12.32 5.13 7.45
C ILE A 69 12.92 3.88 8.10
N HIS A 70 12.13 2.82 8.29
CA HIS A 70 12.65 1.60 8.89
C HIS A 70 13.78 0.98 8.05
N GLY A 71 13.60 0.86 6.74
CA GLY A 71 14.64 0.35 5.85
C GLY A 71 15.91 1.20 5.89
N ALA A 72 15.77 2.52 5.81
CA ALA A 72 16.90 3.44 5.87
C ALA A 72 17.61 3.44 7.24
N THR A 73 16.87 3.34 8.34
CA THR A 73 17.47 3.22 9.68
C THR A 73 18.29 1.95 9.79
N VAL A 74 17.73 0.80 9.40
CA VAL A 74 18.43 -0.49 9.45
C VAL A 74 19.71 -0.46 8.62
N GLU A 75 19.63 -0.02 7.35
CA GLU A 75 20.81 0.02 6.48
C GLU A 75 21.89 1.00 6.96
N ASN A 76 21.51 2.05 7.70
CA ASN A 76 22.44 3.05 8.21
C ASN A 76 22.98 2.77 9.62
N THR A 77 22.48 1.73 10.30
CA THR A 77 22.98 1.32 11.62
C THR A 77 23.53 -0.10 11.64
N LEU A 78 23.79 -0.70 10.47
CA LEU A 78 24.40 -2.03 10.37
C LEU A 78 25.73 -2.11 11.15
N PHE A 79 25.94 -3.24 11.83
CA PHE A 79 27.26 -3.60 12.34
C PHE A 79 28.21 -3.99 11.19
N GLU A 80 29.51 -3.75 11.38
CA GLU A 80 30.53 -4.13 10.40
C GLU A 80 30.93 -5.60 10.58
N ASP A 81 30.18 -6.50 9.94
CA ASP A 81 30.34 -7.97 10.06
C ASP A 81 31.13 -8.61 8.89
N GLY A 82 31.81 -7.82 8.06
CA GLY A 82 32.68 -8.33 7.00
C GLY A 82 33.50 -7.26 6.28
N ASP A 83 34.56 -7.66 5.58
CA ASP A 83 35.56 -6.75 4.98
C ASP A 83 35.14 -6.10 3.64
N GLY A 84 33.93 -6.40 3.16
CA GLY A 84 33.43 -5.96 1.86
C GLY A 84 32.83 -4.56 1.91
N ALA A 85 33.13 -3.72 0.91
CA ALA A 85 32.44 -2.44 0.73
C ALA A 85 30.92 -2.60 0.46
N ASN A 86 30.47 -3.81 0.09
CA ASN A 86 29.06 -4.17 -0.02
C ASN A 86 28.62 -5.02 1.18
N THR A 87 27.74 -4.47 2.01
CA THR A 87 27.37 -5.08 3.30
C THR A 87 26.42 -6.27 3.18
N PHE A 88 25.73 -6.45 2.04
CA PHE A 88 24.72 -7.51 1.85
C PHE A 88 25.22 -8.95 2.10
N ARG A 89 26.52 -9.20 1.93
CA ARG A 89 27.12 -10.53 2.13
C ARG A 89 27.49 -10.83 3.58
N ALA A 90 27.51 -9.82 4.44
CA ALA A 90 27.88 -9.95 5.84
C ALA A 90 26.74 -10.50 6.71
N PHE A 91 25.51 -10.61 6.17
CA PHE A 91 24.37 -11.17 6.88
C PHE A 91 24.23 -12.68 6.68
N ASN A 92 23.95 -13.41 7.77
CA ASN A 92 23.57 -14.83 7.72
C ASN A 92 22.15 -15.04 8.27
N PRO A 93 21.21 -15.65 7.52
CA PRO A 93 19.86 -15.96 7.99
C PRO A 93 19.78 -16.79 9.28
N THR A 94 20.85 -17.46 9.70
CA THR A 94 20.90 -18.29 10.92
C THR A 94 21.76 -17.68 12.03
N GLN A 95 22.24 -16.44 11.92
CA GLN A 95 22.99 -15.79 12.99
C GLN A 95 22.10 -15.54 14.22
N ALA A 96 22.71 -15.51 15.41
CA ALA A 96 21.97 -15.26 16.66
C ALA A 96 21.89 -13.76 16.98
N GLU A 97 22.86 -13.00 16.50
CA GLU A 97 23.04 -11.58 16.75
C GLU A 97 22.16 -10.72 15.83
N GLU A 98 21.69 -9.59 16.37
CA GLU A 98 21.06 -8.54 15.56
C GLU A 98 22.09 -7.96 14.58
N THR A 99 21.63 -7.57 13.39
CA THR A 99 22.52 -7.05 12.34
C THR A 99 22.70 -5.52 12.38
N TYR A 100 21.95 -4.82 13.24
CA TYR A 100 21.88 -3.35 13.34
C TYR A 100 21.56 -2.87 14.76
#